data_AF-A0A401PPB4-F1
#
_entry.id   AF-A0A401PPB4-F1
#
_cell.length_a   1.000
_cell.length_b   1.000
_cell.length_c   1.000
_cell.angle_alpha   90.00
_cell.angle_beta   90.00
_cell.angle_gamma   90.00
#
_symmetry.space_group_name_H-M   'P 1'
#
loop_
_entity.id
_entity.type
_entity.pdbx_description
1 polymer ?
#
loop_
_entity_poly.entity_id
_entity_poly.type
_entity_poly.pdbx_seq_one_letter_code
_entity_poly.pdbx_strand_id
1 'polypeptide(L)'
;MEMRESLERYKQMEGVKESHFIDREMRPYMEAFNIGLKQYDEEQYLLAIDSFEEALKQYWLAEAECRAYCQGPQQLDANTSPSSSFHLYELIADHYIQVLQCGHDCIRELATRAGRLSPIENYLPMHYDFLQYSYFKVDNYEKALETTKSYLLIRPDDEDMLQNLDYYQSVLGRQGDSNIITPRQ
;
A
#
# COMPACT_ATOMS: atom_id res chain seq x y z
N MET A 1 24.01 -0.40 15.51
CA MET A 1 24.80 0.39 14.52
C MET A 1 25.79 -0.47 13.75
N GLU A 2 26.46 -1.44 14.39
CA GLU A 2 27.51 -2.29 13.78
C GLU A 2 27.10 -3.08 12.52
N MET A 3 25.86 -3.59 12.45
CA MET A 3 25.40 -4.38 11.30
C MET A 3 25.26 -3.55 10.02
N ARG A 4 24.82 -2.29 10.14
CA ARG A 4 24.62 -1.40 8.98
C ARG A 4 25.95 -1.00 8.36
N GLU A 5 26.93 -0.66 9.18
CA GLU A 5 28.30 -0.34 8.74
C GLU A 5 28.98 -1.56 8.11
N SER A 6 28.77 -2.75 8.68
CA SER A 6 29.29 -4.00 8.10
C SER A 6 28.72 -4.26 6.70
N LEU A 7 27.41 -4.06 6.51
CA LEU A 7 26.77 -4.23 5.20
C LEU A 7 27.31 -3.25 4.16
N GLU A 8 27.47 -1.97 4.50
CA GLU A 8 28.06 -0.98 3.58
C GLU A 8 29.50 -1.34 3.19
N ARG A 9 30.28 -1.88 4.14
CA ARG A 9 31.63 -2.38 3.83
C ARG A 9 31.59 -3.58 2.88
N TYR A 10 30.67 -4.51 3.06
CA TYR A 10 30.54 -5.67 2.16
C TYR A 10 30.14 -5.26 0.75
N LYS A 11 29.28 -4.25 0.58
CA LYS A 11 28.90 -3.73 -0.73
C LYS A 11 30.09 -3.16 -1.52
N GLN A 12 31.13 -2.68 -0.84
CA GLN A 12 32.32 -2.10 -1.46
C GLN A 12 33.41 -3.13 -1.80
N MET A 13 33.24 -4.40 -1.41
CA MET A 13 34.23 -5.43 -1.70
C MET A 13 34.19 -5.87 -3.16
N GLU A 14 35.37 -6.12 -3.73
CA GLU A 14 35.52 -6.56 -5.12
C GLU A 14 34.81 -7.90 -5.36
N GLY A 15 34.02 -7.98 -6.44
CA GLY A 15 33.24 -9.17 -6.79
C GLY A 15 31.89 -9.30 -6.08
N VAL A 16 31.57 -8.42 -5.12
CA VAL A 16 30.23 -8.37 -4.52
C VAL A 16 29.27 -7.63 -5.46
N LYS A 17 28.15 -8.27 -5.77
CA LYS A 17 27.07 -7.72 -6.61
C LYS A 17 25.87 -7.40 -5.74
N GLU A 18 25.03 -6.46 -6.19
CA GLU A 18 23.76 -6.14 -5.52
C GLU A 18 22.87 -7.40 -5.38
N SER A 19 22.95 -8.32 -6.35
CA SER A 19 22.23 -9.60 -6.34
C SER A 19 22.62 -10.55 -5.20
N HIS A 20 23.73 -10.31 -4.50
CA HIS A 20 24.11 -11.11 -3.33
C HIS A 20 23.37 -10.68 -2.05
N PHE A 21 22.74 -9.51 -2.05
CA PHE A 21 21.95 -9.01 -0.93
C PHE A 21 20.47 -9.28 -1.20
N ILE A 22 19.96 -10.34 -0.58
CA ILE A 22 18.56 -10.75 -0.70
C ILE A 22 17.86 -10.41 0.61
N ASP A 23 16.87 -9.53 0.53
CA ASP A 23 15.96 -9.27 1.65
C ASP A 23 14.92 -10.39 1.71
N ARG A 24 15.08 -11.29 2.70
CA ARG A 24 14.14 -12.40 2.93
C ARG A 24 12.87 -12.00 3.65
N GLU A 25 12.81 -10.79 4.20
CA GLU A 25 11.64 -10.25 4.88
C GLU A 25 10.84 -9.31 3.95
N MET A 26 11.33 -9.08 2.73
CA MET A 26 10.64 -8.29 1.72
C MET A 26 9.31 -8.95 1.37
N ARG A 27 8.22 -8.20 1.59
CA ARG A 27 6.87 -8.64 1.25
C ARG A 27 6.65 -8.51 -0.28
N PRO A 28 5.91 -9.44 -0.93
CA PRO A 28 5.76 -9.44 -2.39
C PRO A 28 5.26 -8.12 -3.00
N TYR A 29 4.27 -7.48 -2.37
CA TYR A 29 3.74 -6.20 -2.84
C TYR A 29 4.78 -5.06 -2.76
N MET A 30 5.63 -5.05 -1.73
CA MET A 30 6.71 -4.06 -1.58
C MET A 30 7.81 -4.29 -2.62
N GLU A 31 8.14 -5.54 -2.91
CA GLU A 31 9.11 -5.89 -3.95
C GLU A 31 8.63 -5.40 -5.32
N ALA A 32 7.41 -5.77 -5.72
CA ALA A 32 6.82 -5.33 -6.97
C ALA A 32 6.70 -3.80 -7.06
N PHE A 33 6.33 -3.14 -5.95
CA PHE A 33 6.28 -1.68 -5.90
C PHE A 33 7.66 -1.04 -6.11
N ASN A 34 8.71 -1.57 -5.48
CA ASN A 34 10.08 -1.07 -5.64
C ASN A 34 10.61 -1.31 -7.06
N ILE A 35 10.23 -2.41 -7.71
CA ILE A 35 10.56 -2.66 -9.13
C ILE A 35 9.84 -1.62 -10.01
N GLY A 36 8.55 -1.38 -9.77
CA GLY A 36 7.77 -0.37 -10.47
C GLY A 36 8.36 1.03 -10.34
N LEU A 37 8.83 1.41 -9.13
CA LEU A 37 9.52 2.69 -8.92
C LEU A 37 10.80 2.81 -9.76
N LYS A 38 11.63 1.77 -9.83
CA LYS A 38 12.84 1.79 -10.67
C LYS A 38 12.50 1.96 -12.14
N GLN A 39 11.51 1.23 -12.63
CA GLN A 39 11.06 1.32 -14.02
C GLN A 39 10.44 2.69 -14.33
N TYR A 40 9.72 3.26 -13.37
CA TYR A 40 9.17 4.61 -13.45
C TYR A 40 10.28 5.66 -13.56
N ASP A 41 11.32 5.57 -12.72
CA ASP A 41 12.49 6.45 -12.75
C ASP A 41 13.27 6.34 -14.07
N GLU A 42 13.25 5.15 -14.70
CA GLU A 42 13.82 4.89 -16.03
C GLU A 42 12.87 5.24 -17.19
N GLU A 43 11.71 5.86 -16.90
CA GLU A 43 10.65 6.23 -17.86
C GLU A 43 10.07 5.05 -18.67
N GLN A 44 10.21 3.83 -18.17
CA GLN A 44 9.66 2.61 -18.75
C GLN A 44 8.22 2.39 -18.27
N TYR A 45 7.33 3.33 -18.58
CA TYR A 45 5.98 3.39 -17.99
C TYR A 45 5.12 2.14 -18.23
N LEU A 46 5.24 1.47 -19.38
CA LEU A 46 4.52 0.21 -19.63
C LEU A 46 4.92 -0.90 -18.65
N LEU A 47 6.22 -1.05 -18.39
CA LEU A 47 6.71 -2.03 -17.42
C LEU A 47 6.40 -1.61 -15.99
N ALA A 48 6.49 -0.31 -15.70
CA ALA A 48 6.12 0.22 -14.39
C ALA A 48 4.65 -0.06 -14.07
N ILE A 49 3.73 0.09 -15.04
CA ILE A 49 2.31 -0.27 -14.90
C ILE A 49 2.18 -1.74 -14.50
N ASP A 50 2.82 -2.67 -15.21
CA ASP A 50 2.73 -4.10 -14.90
C ASP A 50 3.19 -4.40 -13.46
N SER A 51 4.30 -3.79 -13.05
CA SER A 51 4.84 -3.95 -11.69
C SER A 51 3.95 -3.32 -10.62
N PHE A 52 3.39 -2.12 -10.87
CA PHE A 52 2.50 -1.46 -9.94
C PHE A 52 1.14 -2.17 -9.83
N GLU A 53 0.59 -2.72 -10.91
CA GLU A 53 -0.63 -3.52 -10.87
C GLU A 53 -0.43 -4.82 -10.08
N GLU A 54 0.70 -5.53 -10.30
CA GLU A 54 1.02 -6.71 -9.50
C GLU A 54 1.23 -6.35 -8.03
N ALA A 55 1.90 -5.23 -7.75
CA ALA A 55 2.06 -4.74 -6.39
C ALA A 55 0.71 -4.47 -5.71
N LEU A 56 -0.24 -3.83 -6.40
CA LEU A 56 -1.55 -3.51 -5.85
C LEU A 56 -2.37 -4.78 -5.59
N LYS A 57 -2.33 -5.73 -6.50
CA LYS A 57 -2.95 -7.05 -6.34
C LYS A 57 -2.42 -7.78 -5.11
N GLN A 58 -1.09 -7.83 -4.96
CA GLN A 58 -0.46 -8.46 -3.79
C GLN A 58 -0.74 -7.70 -2.49
N TYR A 59 -0.85 -6.37 -2.56
CA TYR A 59 -1.21 -5.55 -1.40
C TYR A 59 -2.58 -5.94 -0.85
N TRP A 60 -3.59 -6.07 -1.70
CA TRP A 60 -4.94 -6.44 -1.26
C TRP A 60 -5.02 -7.87 -0.72
N LEU A 61 -4.22 -8.80 -1.26
CA LEU A 61 -4.09 -10.13 -0.68
C LEU A 61 -3.51 -10.08 0.74
N ALA A 62 -2.44 -9.29 0.93
CA ALA A 62 -1.82 -9.10 2.23
C ALA A 62 -2.73 -8.36 3.23
N GLU A 63 -3.57 -7.44 2.76
CA GLU A 63 -4.56 -6.72 3.56
C GLU A 63 -5.67 -7.64 4.06
N ALA A 64 -6.22 -8.46 3.17
CA ALA A 64 -7.20 -9.47 3.52
C ALA A 64 -6.63 -10.50 4.52
N GLU A 65 -5.39 -10.94 4.30
CA GLU A 65 -4.70 -11.86 5.21
C GLU A 65 -4.46 -11.21 6.59
N CYS A 66 -3.98 -9.97 6.64
CA CYS A 66 -3.81 -9.23 7.89
C CYS A 66 -5.11 -9.14 8.69
N ARG A 67 -6.22 -8.75 8.04
CA ARG A 67 -7.53 -8.69 8.68
C ARG A 67 -8.03 -10.05 9.15
N ALA A 68 -7.71 -11.12 8.43
CA ALA A 68 -8.05 -12.48 8.85
C ALA A 68 -7.32 -12.87 10.14
N TYR A 69 -6.03 -12.53 10.26
CA TYR A 69 -5.27 -12.76 11.50
C TYR A 69 -5.80 -11.95 12.70
N CYS A 70 -6.42 -10.80 12.45
CA CYS A 70 -7.05 -10.01 13.52
C CYS A 70 -8.25 -10.70 14.19
N GLN A 71 -8.87 -11.71 13.57
CA GLN A 71 -10.00 -12.47 14.14
C GLN A 71 -9.58 -13.51 15.20
N GLY A 72 -8.33 -13.43 15.69
CA GLY A 72 -7.80 -14.30 16.73
C GLY A 72 -8.48 -14.12 18.09
N PRO A 73 -8.17 -14.98 19.08
CA PRO A 73 -8.77 -14.92 20.41
C PRO A 73 -8.50 -13.58 21.11
N GLN A 74 -9.40 -13.20 22.03
CA GLN A 74 -9.23 -12.01 22.86
C GLN A 74 -7.94 -12.12 23.66
N GLN A 75 -7.09 -11.10 23.57
CA GLN A 75 -5.88 -10.99 24.39
C GLN A 75 -6.28 -10.28 25.69
N LEU A 76 -6.48 -11.07 26.75
CA LEU A 76 -6.71 -10.51 28.08
C LEU A 76 -5.36 -10.14 28.67
N ASP A 77 -5.15 -8.84 28.90
CA ASP A 77 -3.96 -8.35 29.59
C ASP A 77 -3.88 -8.99 30.98
N ALA A 78 -2.84 -9.78 31.23
CA ALA A 78 -2.61 -10.44 32.52
C ALA A 78 -2.47 -9.46 33.70
N ASN A 79 -2.16 -8.19 33.40
CA ASN A 79 -2.06 -7.10 34.37
C ASN A 79 -3.41 -6.44 34.70
N THR A 80 -4.43 -6.70 33.89
CA THR A 80 -5.82 -6.34 34.20
C THR A 80 -6.34 -7.39 35.16
N SER A 81 -5.95 -7.24 36.43
CA SER A 81 -6.30 -8.15 37.51
C SER A 81 -7.82 -8.44 37.51
N PRO A 82 -8.27 -9.68 37.75
CA PRO A 82 -9.67 -10.12 37.61
C PRO A 82 -10.57 -9.65 38.77
N SER A 83 -10.30 -8.48 39.34
CA SER A 83 -11.04 -7.94 40.48
C SER A 83 -12.43 -7.44 40.13
N SER A 84 -12.75 -7.32 38.83
CA SER A 84 -14.08 -6.98 38.35
C SER A 84 -14.66 -8.15 37.55
N SER A 85 -15.80 -8.67 38.00
CA SER A 85 -16.60 -9.58 37.19
C SER A 85 -17.12 -8.81 35.97
N PHE A 86 -16.43 -8.92 34.84
CA PHE A 86 -16.90 -8.34 33.59
C PHE A 86 -18.20 -9.03 33.18
N HIS A 87 -19.19 -8.24 32.77
CA HIS A 87 -20.39 -8.80 32.18
C HIS A 87 -20.10 -9.33 30.77
N LEU A 88 -20.87 -10.32 30.31
CA LEU A 88 -20.69 -10.91 28.98
C LEU A 88 -20.71 -9.86 27.86
N TYR A 89 -21.55 -8.83 27.96
CA TYR A 89 -21.62 -7.77 26.95
C TYR A 89 -20.34 -6.92 26.91
N GLU A 90 -19.66 -6.74 28.04
CA GLU A 90 -18.40 -5.99 28.13
C GLU A 90 -17.28 -6.78 27.45
N LEU A 91 -17.17 -8.08 27.74
CA LEU A 91 -16.19 -8.96 27.09
C LEU A 91 -16.37 -9.02 25.56
N ILE A 92 -17.62 -9.10 25.10
CA ILE A 92 -17.93 -9.09 23.67
C ILE A 92 -17.53 -7.75 23.05
N ALA A 93 -17.91 -6.63 23.67
CA ALA A 93 -17.56 -5.31 23.17
C ALA A 93 -16.04 -5.09 23.11
N ASP A 94 -15.31 -5.47 24.16
CA ASP A 94 -13.85 -5.36 24.23
C ASP A 94 -13.19 -6.20 23.13
N HIS A 95 -13.66 -7.43 22.91
CA HIS A 95 -13.15 -8.27 21.83
C HIS A 95 -13.38 -7.63 20.45
N TYR A 96 -14.59 -7.10 20.17
CA TYR A 96 -14.85 -6.40 18.92
C TYR A 96 -13.97 -5.16 18.75
N ILE A 97 -13.74 -4.40 19.82
CA ILE A 97 -12.83 -3.24 19.80
C ILE A 97 -11.41 -3.71 19.43
N GLN A 98 -10.90 -4.78 20.04
CA GLN A 98 -9.59 -5.36 19.71
C GLN A 98 -9.50 -5.73 18.22
N VAL A 99 -10.49 -6.45 17.70
CA VAL A 99 -10.53 -6.87 16.29
C VAL A 99 -10.55 -5.66 15.35
N LEU A 100 -11.37 -4.66 15.65
CA LEU A 100 -11.49 -3.43 14.86
C LEU A 100 -10.20 -2.60 14.88
N GLN A 101 -9.57 -2.46 16.04
CA GLN A 101 -8.29 -1.76 16.19
C GLN A 101 -7.19 -2.45 15.40
N CYS A 102 -7.07 -3.78 15.52
CA CYS A 102 -6.13 -4.57 14.73
C CYS A 102 -6.38 -4.40 13.22
N GLY A 103 -7.63 -4.53 12.77
CA GLY A 103 -7.98 -4.38 11.36
C GLY A 103 -7.74 -2.97 10.81
N HIS A 104 -7.87 -1.94 11.65
CA HIS A 104 -7.50 -0.57 11.30
C HIS A 104 -5.97 -0.42 11.16
N ASP A 105 -5.21 -1.07 12.04
CA ASP A 105 -3.75 -1.04 12.04
C ASP A 105 -3.10 -1.80 10.88
N CYS A 106 -3.82 -2.70 10.21
CA CYS A 106 -3.31 -3.42 9.02
C CYS A 106 -2.74 -2.48 7.95
N ILE A 107 -3.39 -1.34 7.66
CA ILE A 107 -2.89 -0.39 6.65
C ILE A 107 -1.51 0.17 7.07
N ARG A 108 -1.34 0.47 8.36
CA ARG A 108 -0.08 0.96 8.93
C ARG A 108 0.98 -0.12 8.94
N GLU A 109 0.62 -1.34 9.30
CA GLU A 109 1.54 -2.48 9.28
C GLU A 109 2.02 -2.78 7.86
N LEU A 110 1.11 -2.82 6.89
CA LEU A 110 1.44 -3.04 5.48
C LEU A 110 2.29 -1.93 4.88
N ALA A 111 2.12 -0.69 5.33
CA ALA A 111 2.97 0.42 4.92
C ALA A 111 4.37 0.40 5.57
N THR A 112 4.61 -0.45 6.58
CA THR A 112 5.87 -0.50 7.31
C THR A 112 6.82 -1.54 6.72
N ARG A 113 8.02 -1.11 6.34
CA ARG A 113 9.06 -2.02 5.83
C ARG A 113 9.65 -2.84 6.98
N ALA A 114 10.06 -4.07 6.68
CA ALA A 114 10.82 -4.90 7.61
C ALA A 114 12.03 -4.13 8.17
N GLY A 115 12.22 -4.20 9.48
CA GLY A 115 13.29 -3.46 10.18
C GLY A 115 13.10 -1.95 10.31
N ARG A 116 11.96 -1.38 9.90
CA ARG A 116 11.61 0.04 10.14
C ARG A 116 10.51 0.15 11.20
N LEU A 117 10.56 1.26 11.96
CA LEU A 117 9.58 1.56 13.01
C LEU A 117 8.41 2.40 12.51
N SER A 118 8.62 3.16 11.43
CA SER A 118 7.64 4.08 10.88
C SER A 118 7.11 3.58 9.53
N PRO A 119 5.80 3.69 9.29
CA PRO A 119 5.21 3.40 7.99
C PRO A 119 5.70 4.39 6.93
N ILE A 120 5.64 3.97 5.67
CA ILE A 120 5.73 4.88 4.53
C ILE A 120 4.48 5.76 4.54
N GLU A 121 4.67 7.07 4.58
CA GLU A 121 3.54 8.01 4.55
C GLU A 121 2.75 7.88 3.26
N ASN A 122 1.42 7.84 3.39
CA ASN A 122 0.50 7.76 2.26
C ASN A 122 0.81 6.63 1.27
N TYR A 123 1.28 5.47 1.76
CA TYR A 123 1.73 4.36 0.90
C TYR A 123 0.72 3.99 -0.21
N LEU A 124 -0.54 3.75 0.15
CA LEU A 124 -1.58 3.37 -0.82
C LEU A 124 -1.96 4.54 -1.77
N PRO A 125 -2.21 5.78 -1.29
CA PRO A 125 -2.38 6.93 -2.18
C PRO A 125 -1.20 7.13 -3.15
N MET A 126 0.04 7.05 -2.65
CA MET A 126 1.24 7.18 -3.46
C MET A 126 1.30 6.13 -4.57
N HIS A 127 0.88 4.90 -4.28
CA HIS A 127 0.80 3.84 -5.26
C HIS A 127 -0.18 4.19 -6.39
N TYR A 128 -1.37 4.66 -6.05
CA TYR A 128 -2.35 5.11 -7.04
C TYR A 128 -1.85 6.33 -7.84
N ASP A 129 -1.10 7.23 -7.23
CA ASP A 129 -0.52 8.38 -7.94
C ASP A 129 0.52 7.95 -9.00
N PHE A 130 1.44 7.05 -8.64
CA PHE A 130 2.38 6.49 -9.62
C PHE A 130 1.68 5.76 -10.75
N LEU A 131 0.64 4.98 -10.42
CA LEU A 131 -0.11 4.21 -11.39
C LEU A 131 -0.94 5.10 -12.33
N GLN A 132 -1.60 6.15 -11.82
CA GLN A 132 -2.37 7.07 -12.67
C GLN A 132 -1.45 7.82 -13.62
N TYR A 133 -0.30 8.30 -13.14
CA TYR A 133 0.65 9.02 -13.98
C TYR A 133 1.26 8.09 -15.04
N SER A 134 1.60 6.86 -14.66
CA SER A 134 2.14 5.89 -15.62
C SER A 134 1.12 5.59 -16.74
N TYR A 135 -0.17 5.45 -16.41
CA TYR A 135 -1.23 5.30 -17.41
C TYR A 135 -1.40 6.52 -18.31
N PHE A 136 -1.31 7.72 -17.74
CA PHE A 136 -1.31 8.96 -18.52
C PHE A 136 -0.16 9.01 -19.52
N LYS A 137 1.05 8.61 -19.12
CA LYS A 137 2.24 8.62 -19.98
C LYS A 137 2.19 7.66 -21.16
N VAL A 138 1.27 6.69 -21.14
CA VAL A 138 1.02 5.75 -22.24
C VAL A 138 -0.33 6.01 -22.93
N ASP A 139 -0.91 7.20 -22.73
CA ASP A 139 -2.19 7.63 -23.31
C ASP A 139 -3.41 6.76 -22.94
N ASN A 140 -3.32 6.00 -21.84
CA ASN A 140 -4.44 5.20 -21.34
C ASN A 140 -5.28 6.00 -20.34
N TYR A 141 -6.03 6.97 -20.86
CA TYR A 141 -6.82 7.91 -20.04
C TYR A 141 -7.96 7.22 -19.26
N GLU A 142 -8.51 6.12 -19.77
CA GLU A 142 -9.56 5.37 -19.05
C GLU A 142 -9.01 4.79 -17.75
N LYS A 143 -7.86 4.12 -17.83
CA LYS A 143 -7.18 3.57 -16.65
C LYS A 143 -6.61 4.65 -15.75
N ALA A 144 -6.08 5.75 -16.30
CA ALA A 144 -5.67 6.90 -15.50
C ALA A 144 -6.85 7.47 -14.69
N LEU A 145 -8.01 7.68 -15.32
CA LEU A 145 -9.22 8.16 -14.66
C LEU A 145 -9.72 7.21 -13.57
N GLU A 146 -9.77 5.91 -13.85
CA GLU A 146 -10.13 4.87 -12.87
C GLU A 146 -9.23 4.94 -11.62
N THR A 147 -7.92 5.06 -11.83
CA THR A 147 -6.93 5.15 -10.76
C THR A 147 -7.06 6.46 -9.97
N THR A 148 -7.21 7.59 -10.64
CA THR A 148 -7.41 8.90 -9.99
C THR A 148 -8.67 8.92 -9.13
N LYS A 149 -9.78 8.34 -9.62
CA LYS A 149 -11.00 8.21 -8.80
C LYS A 149 -10.77 7.39 -7.54
N SER A 150 -9.91 6.37 -7.60
CA SER A 150 -9.58 5.51 -6.46
C SER A 150 -8.68 6.20 -5.46
N TYR A 151 -7.72 6.98 -5.93
CA TYR A 151 -6.93 7.89 -5.11
C TYR A 151 -7.84 8.85 -4.31
N LEU A 152 -8.79 9.49 -4.99
CA LEU A 152 -9.67 10.50 -4.41
C LEU A 152 -10.68 9.92 -3.38
N LEU A 153 -10.90 8.60 -3.37
CA LEU A 153 -11.64 7.97 -2.25
C LEU A 153 -10.87 8.06 -0.93
N ILE A 154 -9.54 8.14 -0.99
CA ILE A 154 -8.65 8.19 0.19
C ILE A 154 -8.30 9.64 0.52
N ARG A 155 -7.98 10.46 -0.50
CA ARG A 155 -7.66 11.89 -0.35
C ARG A 155 -8.59 12.74 -1.23
N PRO A 156 -9.82 13.04 -0.77
CA PRO A 156 -10.82 13.72 -1.59
C PRO A 156 -10.48 15.18 -1.91
N ASP A 157 -9.67 15.82 -1.05
CA ASP A 157 -9.35 17.25 -1.13
C ASP A 157 -7.99 17.53 -1.80
N ASP A 158 -7.41 16.55 -2.50
CA ASP A 158 -6.13 16.71 -3.19
C ASP A 158 -6.31 17.51 -4.49
N GLU A 159 -5.87 18.77 -4.49
CA GLU A 159 -6.06 19.70 -5.61
C GLU A 159 -5.42 19.22 -6.92
N ASP A 160 -4.25 18.59 -6.85
CA ASP A 160 -3.53 18.10 -8.04
C ASP A 160 -4.28 16.91 -8.67
N MET A 161 -4.78 15.97 -7.85
CA MET A 161 -5.58 14.87 -8.37
C MET A 161 -6.97 15.28 -8.85
N LEU A 162 -7.58 16.30 -8.26
CA LEU A 162 -8.83 16.87 -8.78
C LEU A 162 -8.61 17.50 -10.16
N GLN A 163 -7.50 18.20 -10.37
CA GLN A 163 -7.15 18.73 -11.70
C GLN A 163 -6.90 17.61 -12.72
N ASN A 164 -6.20 16.54 -12.32
CA ASN A 164 -6.00 15.37 -13.18
C ASN A 164 -7.33 14.67 -13.52
N LEU A 165 -8.25 14.56 -12.55
CA LEU A 165 -9.59 14.02 -12.74
C LEU A 165 -10.34 14.81 -13.83
N ASP A 166 -10.40 16.13 -13.68
CA ASP A 166 -11.07 17.02 -14.64
C ASP A 166 -10.43 16.92 -16.02
N TYR A 167 -9.10 16.86 -16.08
CA TYR A 167 -8.36 16.69 -17.33
C TYR A 167 -8.75 15.37 -18.03
N TYR A 168 -8.65 14.22 -17.35
CA TYR A 168 -8.99 12.92 -17.93
C TYR A 168 -10.47 12.83 -18.33
N GLN A 169 -11.38 13.37 -17.51
CA GLN A 169 -12.80 13.45 -17.84
C GLN A 169 -13.05 14.31 -19.08
N SER A 170 -12.32 15.41 -19.26
CA SER A 170 -12.46 16.28 -20.44
C SER A 170 -11.95 15.61 -21.72
N VAL A 171 -10.87 14.83 -21.63
CA VAL A 171 -10.30 14.08 -22.76
C VAL A 171 -11.25 12.96 -23.17
N LEU A 172 -11.75 12.18 -22.21
CA LEU A 172 -12.67 11.06 -22.45
C LEU A 172 -14.10 11.53 -22.78
N GLY A 173 -14.56 12.64 -22.21
CA GLY A 173 -15.88 13.23 -22.50
C GLY A 173 -16.04 13.65 -23.97
N ARG A 174 -14.93 13.88 -24.68
CA ARG A 174 -14.91 14.07 -26.14
C ARG A 174 -15.04 12.75 -26.92
N GLN A 175 -14.84 11.61 -26.27
CA GLN A 175 -14.80 10.26 -26.84
C GLN A 175 -15.97 9.35 -26.37
N GLY A 176 -16.66 9.68 -25.27
CA GLY A 176 -17.75 8.89 -24.67
C GLY A 176 -18.15 9.38 -23.26
N ASP A 177 -18.98 8.64 -22.54
CA ASP A 177 -19.48 9.03 -21.21
C ASP A 177 -18.52 8.57 -20.08
N SER A 178 -17.68 9.49 -19.61
CA SER A 178 -16.68 9.26 -18.55
C SER A 178 -17.28 8.96 -17.17
N ASN A 179 -18.61 9.08 -17.02
CA ASN A 179 -19.35 8.75 -15.80
C ASN A 179 -19.48 7.25 -15.54
N ILE A 180 -19.24 6.40 -16.55
CA ILE A 180 -19.34 4.94 -16.42
C ILE A 180 -18.13 4.36 -15.67
N ILE A 181 -16.98 5.03 -15.72
CA ILE A 181 -15.74 4.53 -15.11
C ILE A 181 -15.80 4.71 -13.60
N THR A 182 -15.88 3.63 -12.85
CA THR A 182 -15.91 3.64 -11.37
C THR A 182 -14.50 3.57 -10.79
N PRO A 183 -14.28 3.99 -9.53
CA PRO A 183 -13.06 3.65 -8.81
C PRO A 183 -12.83 2.14 -8.79
N ARG A 184 -11.57 1.71 -8.83
CA ARG A 184 -11.16 0.32 -8.57
C ARG A 184 -11.16 0.06 -7.07
N GLN A 185 -11.62 -1.12 -6.67
CA GLN A 185 -11.58 -1.63 -5.30
C GLN A 185 -10.44 -2.63 -5.16
#